data_AF-I3UBL3-F1
#
_entry.id   AF-I3UBL3-F1
#
_cell.length_a   1.000
_cell.length_b   1.000
_cell.length_c   1.000
_cell.angle_alpha   90.00
_cell.angle_beta   90.00
_cell.angle_gamma   90.00
#
_symmetry.space_group_name_H-M   'P 1'
#
loop_
_entity.id
_entity.type
_entity.pdbx_description
1 polymer ?
#
loop_
_entity_poly.entity_id
_entity_poly.type
_entity_poly.pdbx_seq_one_letter_code
_entity_poly.pdbx_strand_id
1 'polypeptide(L)'
;MTTLFIAIPETFVASLAGLALLGALSSGLAGAMAEESEREAGVITFLMTASGVSFFGVGSAFWGLIAGVAAYAILVWRRKPQRAAP
;
A
#
# COMPACT_ATOMS: atom_id res chain seq x y z
N MET A 1 -36.63 -10.12 3.81
CA MET A 1 -35.47 -9.29 4.20
C MET A 1 -34.50 -8.98 3.05
N THR A 2 -34.54 -9.67 1.91
CA THR A 2 -33.63 -9.45 0.76
C THR A 2 -34.04 -8.33 -0.21
N THR A 3 -35.31 -7.89 -0.18
CA THR A 3 -35.82 -6.87 -1.11
C THR A 3 -35.33 -5.45 -0.82
N LEU A 4 -34.97 -5.13 0.44
CA LEU A 4 -34.46 -3.81 0.82
C LEU A 4 -33.02 -3.57 0.33
N PHE A 5 -32.19 -4.62 0.31
CA PHE A 5 -30.79 -4.50 -0.14
C PHE A 5 -30.64 -4.37 -1.66
N ILE A 6 -31.56 -4.94 -2.45
CA ILE A 6 -31.58 -4.79 -3.92
C ILE A 6 -31.96 -3.36 -4.33
N ALA A 7 -32.65 -2.61 -3.46
CA ALA A 7 -33.04 -1.22 -3.70
C ALA A 7 -31.93 -0.20 -3.40
N ILE A 8 -30.82 -0.62 -2.76
CA ILE A 8 -29.70 0.27 -2.45
C ILE A 8 -28.85 0.46 -3.73
N PRO A 9 -28.67 1.70 -4.23
CA PRO A 9 -27.83 1.95 -5.39
C PRO A 9 -26.38 1.53 -5.14
N GLU A 10 -25.74 0.92 -6.14
CA GLU A 10 -24.32 0.50 -6.06
C GLU A 10 -23.38 1.66 -5.69
N THR A 11 -23.72 2.88 -6.08
CA THR A 11 -22.98 4.10 -5.75
C THR A 11 -22.96 4.40 -4.25
N PHE A 12 -24.01 4.03 -3.52
CA PHE A 12 -24.08 4.20 -2.06
C PHE A 12 -23.17 3.20 -1.35
N VAL A 13 -23.16 1.95 -1.83
CA VAL A 13 -22.26 0.91 -1.33
C VAL A 13 -20.80 1.27 -1.61
N ALA A 14 -20.48 1.75 -2.81
CA ALA A 14 -19.14 2.21 -3.16
C ALA A 14 -18.69 3.40 -2.29
N SER A 15 -19.59 4.33 -1.99
CA SER A 15 -19.29 5.47 -1.10
C SER A 15 -18.98 5.03 0.33
N LEU A 16 -19.78 4.11 0.88
CA LEU A 16 -19.52 3.53 2.20
C LEU A 16 -18.24 2.70 2.24
N ALA A 17 -17.95 1.94 1.19
CA ALA A 17 -16.70 1.20 1.05
C ALA A 17 -15.49 2.14 1.01
N GLY A 18 -15.59 3.26 0.28
CA GLY A 18 -14.57 4.31 0.25
C GLY A 18 -14.34 4.93 1.63
N LEU A 19 -15.40 5.26 2.36
CA LEU A 19 -15.30 5.77 3.74
C LEU A 19 -14.66 4.75 4.70
N ALA A 20 -14.99 3.47 4.58
CA ALA A 20 -14.36 2.41 5.34
C ALA A 20 -12.86 2.25 5.01
N LEU A 21 -12.49 2.45 3.74
CA LEU A 21 -11.10 2.37 3.28
C LEU A 21 -10.23 3.48 3.86
N LEU A 22 -10.78 4.67 4.16
CA LEU A 22 -10.02 5.79 4.72
C LEU A 22 -9.31 5.42 6.02
N GLY A 23 -9.99 4.70 6.92
CA GLY A 23 -9.40 4.25 8.19
C GLY A 23 -8.25 3.28 7.96
N ALA A 24 -8.44 2.29 7.09
CA ALA A 24 -7.41 1.32 6.73
C ALA A 24 -6.20 1.97 6.01
N LEU A 25 -6.45 2.93 5.12
CA LEU A 25 -5.39 3.68 4.43
C LEU A 25 -4.58 4.55 5.40
N SER A 26 -5.26 5.24 6.31
CA SER A 26 -4.59 6.10 7.30
C SER A 26 -3.67 5.32 8.23
N SER A 27 -4.09 4.15 8.70
CA SER A 27 -3.29 3.30 9.60
C SER A 27 -2.14 2.63 8.86
N GLY A 28 -2.38 2.13 7.65
CA GLY A 28 -1.33 1.55 6.80
C GLY A 28 -0.26 2.57 6.42
N LEU A 29 -0.67 3.79 6.03
CA LEU A 29 0.27 4.86 5.67
C LEU A 29 1.06 5.34 6.89
N ALA A 30 0.40 5.49 8.05
CA ALA A 30 1.09 5.84 9.29
C ALA A 30 2.15 4.79 9.66
N GLY A 31 1.84 3.50 9.53
CA GLY A 31 2.80 2.41 9.76
C GLY A 31 3.96 2.42 8.76
N ALA A 32 3.67 2.59 7.47
CA ALA A 32 4.70 2.64 6.42
C ALA A 32 5.63 3.86 6.55
N MET A 33 5.15 4.96 7.14
CA MET A 33 5.92 6.19 7.35
C MET A 33 6.55 6.29 8.74
N ALA A 34 6.33 5.29 9.63
CA ALA A 34 6.75 5.35 11.02
C ALA A 34 8.26 5.30 11.19
N GLU A 35 8.95 4.48 10.37
CA GLU A 35 10.39 4.31 10.42
C GLU A 35 11.06 5.24 9.42
N GLU A 36 11.90 6.16 9.90
CA GLU A 36 12.53 7.19 9.06
C GLU A 36 13.42 6.58 7.97
N SER A 37 14.04 5.43 8.25
CA SER A 37 14.88 4.72 7.28
C SER A 37 14.11 3.96 6.19
N GLU A 38 12.80 3.78 6.32
CA GLU A 38 11.94 3.05 5.37
C GLU A 38 10.91 3.97 4.68
N ARG A 39 10.82 5.21 5.14
CA ARG A 39 9.86 6.21 4.69
C ARG A 39 9.90 6.46 3.17
N GLU A 40 11.10 6.54 2.58
CA GLU A 40 11.26 6.72 1.14
C GLU A 40 10.68 5.53 0.36
N ALA A 41 10.93 4.30 0.83
CA ALA A 41 10.41 3.09 0.21
C ALA A 41 8.87 3.01 0.33
N GLY A 42 8.32 3.41 1.48
CA GLY A 42 6.87 3.52 1.68
C GLY A 42 6.20 4.54 0.75
N VAL A 43 6.84 5.70 0.53
CA VAL A 43 6.31 6.75 -0.37
C VAL A 43 6.30 6.26 -1.82
N ILE A 44 7.37 5.62 -2.28
CA ILE A 44 7.46 5.05 -3.63
C ILE A 44 6.39 3.97 -3.83
N THR A 45 6.22 3.08 -2.85
CA THR A 45 5.20 2.01 -2.85
C THR A 45 3.78 2.59 -2.95
N PHE A 46 3.49 3.62 -2.14
CA PHE A 46 2.20 4.28 -2.14
C PHE A 46 1.94 5.01 -3.46
N LEU A 47 2.90 5.79 -3.97
CA LEU A 47 2.80 6.49 -5.26
C LEU A 47 2.58 5.51 -6.43
N MET A 48 3.32 4.41 -6.45
CA MET A 48 3.19 3.39 -7.51
C MET A 48 1.81 2.72 -7.45
N THR A 49 1.32 2.44 -6.24
CA THR A 49 -0.02 1.87 -6.03
C THR A 49 -1.12 2.86 -6.45
N ALA A 50 -1.02 4.11 -6.02
CA ALA A 50 -1.97 5.18 -6.33
C ALA A 50 -1.97 5.58 -7.82
N SER A 51 -0.84 5.40 -8.51
CA SER A 51 -0.69 5.71 -9.92
C SER A 51 -1.55 4.83 -10.84
N GLY A 52 -2.09 3.70 -10.36
CA GLY A 52 -2.94 2.82 -11.17
C GLY A 52 -2.21 2.11 -12.31
N VAL A 53 -0.87 2.18 -12.36
CA VAL A 53 -0.07 1.54 -13.40
C VAL A 53 -0.25 0.03 -13.32
N SER A 54 -0.88 -0.54 -14.33
CA SER A 54 -1.17 -1.96 -14.41
C SER A 54 -0.24 -2.59 -15.44
N PHE A 55 0.73 -3.38 -14.98
CA PHE A 55 1.62 -4.14 -15.86
C PHE A 55 1.09 -5.56 -16.04
N PHE A 56 1.13 -6.08 -17.27
CA PHE A 56 0.71 -7.45 -17.62
C PHE A 56 -0.74 -7.83 -17.22
N GLY A 57 -1.65 -6.85 -17.12
CA GLY A 57 -3.03 -7.09 -16.69
C GLY A 57 -3.19 -7.29 -15.18
N VAL A 58 -2.12 -7.11 -14.40
CA VAL A 58 -2.15 -7.14 -12.93
C VAL A 58 -2.17 -5.70 -12.40
N GLY A 59 -3.12 -5.42 -11.52
CA GLY A 59 -3.33 -4.07 -10.97
C GLY A 59 -2.17 -3.54 -10.15
N SER A 60 -2.13 -2.21 -9.99
CA SER A 60 -1.03 -1.47 -9.36
C SER A 60 -0.71 -1.87 -7.91
N ALA A 61 -1.69 -2.38 -7.15
CA ALA A 61 -1.47 -2.82 -5.77
C ALA A 61 -0.46 -3.98 -5.65
N PHE A 62 -0.47 -4.91 -6.61
CA PHE A 62 0.47 -6.03 -6.63
C PHE A 62 1.89 -5.56 -6.95
N TRP A 63 2.03 -4.74 -7.98
CA TRP A 63 3.31 -4.18 -8.38
C TRP A 63 3.88 -3.23 -7.33
N GLY A 64 3.02 -2.46 -6.65
CA GLY A 64 3.38 -1.64 -5.50
C GLY A 64 3.95 -2.48 -4.36
N LEU A 65 3.28 -3.56 -3.97
CA LEU A 65 3.78 -4.47 -2.92
C LEU A 65 5.12 -5.10 -3.30
N ILE A 66 5.27 -5.58 -4.54
CA ILE A 66 6.54 -6.15 -5.03
C ILE A 66 7.65 -5.11 -5.00
N ALA A 67 7.39 -3.88 -5.47
CA ALA A 67 8.36 -2.80 -5.48
C ALA A 67 8.76 -2.40 -4.05
N GLY A 68 7.79 -2.33 -3.12
CA GLY A 68 8.04 -2.04 -1.71
C GLY A 68 8.88 -3.12 -1.02
N VAL A 69 8.55 -4.39 -1.24
CA VAL A 69 9.34 -5.52 -0.71
C VAL A 69 10.73 -5.56 -1.34
N ALA A 70 10.86 -5.30 -2.64
CA ALA A 70 12.16 -5.22 -3.31
C ALA A 70 13.01 -4.07 -2.77
N ALA A 71 12.43 -2.88 -2.60
CA ALA A 71 13.11 -1.72 -2.03
C ALA A 71 13.55 -1.98 -0.57
N TYR A 72 12.66 -2.54 0.25
CA TYR A 72 12.96 -2.97 1.61
C TYR A 72 14.11 -3.98 1.64
N ALA A 73 14.03 -5.02 0.80
CA ALA A 73 15.08 -6.04 0.69
C ALA A 73 16.43 -5.42 0.29
N ILE A 74 16.45 -4.51 -0.70
CA ILE A 74 17.68 -3.84 -1.14
C ILE A 74 18.26 -2.96 -0.03
N LEU A 75 17.44 -2.19 0.68
CA LEU A 75 17.87 -1.32 1.78
C LEU A 75 18.39 -2.11 2.99
N VAL A 76 17.70 -3.19 3.39
CA VAL A 76 18.11 -4.07 4.49
C VAL A 76 19.38 -4.85 4.11
N TRP A 77 19.49 -5.33 2.88
CA TRP A 77 20.66 -6.09 2.42
C TRP A 77 21.91 -5.21 2.33
N ARG A 78 21.76 -3.90 2.03
CA ARG A 78 22.88 -2.93 2.08
C ARG A 78 23.34 -2.59 3.51
N ARG A 79 22.53 -2.82 4.55
CA ARG A 79 22.91 -2.57 5.97
C ARG A 79 23.76 -3.68 6.61
N LYS A 80 23.91 -4.85 5.99
CA LYS A 80 24.93 -5.86 6.36
C LYS A 80 26.04 -5.83 5.29
N PRO A 81 27.11 -5.00 5.44
CA PRO A 81 28.27 -5.44 6.22
C PRO A 81 29.18 -4.28 6.72
N GLN A 82 28.81 -3.53 7.77
CA GLN A 82 29.73 -2.51 8.34
C GLN A 82 29.90 -2.51 9.86
N ARG A 83 29.42 -3.54 10.56
CA ARG A 83 29.80 -3.79 11.97
C ARG A 83 30.81 -4.93 12.06
N ALA A 84 31.92 -4.75 11.34
CA ALA A 84 33.15 -5.51 11.55
C ALA A 84 34.31 -4.50 11.45
N ALA A 85 34.63 -3.87 12.57
CA ALA A 85 35.95 -3.35 12.85
C ALA A 85 36.16 -3.33 14.37
N PRO A 86 37.36 -3.71 14.84
CA PRO A 86 37.63 -4.28 16.16
C PRO A 86 37.57 -3.30 17.35
#